data_AF-G1WGD0-F1
#
_entry.id   AF-G1WGD0-F1
#
_cell.length_a   1.000
_cell.length_b   1.000
_cell.length_c   1.000
_cell.angle_alpha   90.00
_cell.angle_beta   90.00
_cell.angle_gamma   90.00
#
_symmetry.space_group_name_H-M   'P 1'
#
loop_
_entity.id
_entity.type
_entity.pdbx_description
1 polymer ?
#
loop_
_entity_poly.entity_id
_entity_poly.type
_entity_poly.pdbx_seq_one_letter_code
_entity_poly.pdbx_strand_id
1 'polypeptide(L)'
;MVRIIKGTFIYYDGRFRVPYKAGETLECDPDLERRLVEVDRIAEFVSAEPSTPSTTTDEVEEAPEQVEEAIDLEDMTKAELIAYAEANGIEVEAKSRKAEIIAAIKAV
;
A
#
# COMPACT_ATOMS: atom_id res chain seq x y z
N MET A 1 3.00 4.13 -14.37
CA MET A 1 4.24 4.80 -14.84
C MET A 1 4.57 5.94 -13.89
N VAL A 2 5.83 6.07 -13.50
CA VAL A 2 6.31 7.10 -12.58
C VAL A 2 7.40 7.94 -13.22
N ARG A 3 7.58 9.17 -12.75
CA ARG A 3 8.68 10.05 -13.14
C ARG A 3 9.56 10.29 -11.94
N ILE A 4 10.85 10.05 -12.11
CA ILE A 4 11.81 10.35 -11.06
C ILE A 4 11.82 11.87 -10.87
N ILE A 5 11.57 12.34 -9.65
CA ILE A 5 11.60 13.78 -9.30
C ILE A 5 12.88 14.14 -8.55
N LYS A 6 13.57 13.15 -7.96
CA LYS A 6 14.74 13.39 -7.12
C LYS A 6 15.76 12.26 -7.24
N GLY A 7 17.02 12.64 -7.35
CA GLY A 7 18.15 11.72 -7.36
C GLY A 7 18.29 10.93 -8.67
N THR A 8 18.98 9.79 -8.57
CA THR A 8 19.17 8.83 -9.65
C THR A 8 18.66 7.48 -9.17
N PHE A 9 17.66 6.92 -9.84
CA PHE A 9 17.13 5.60 -9.58
C PHE A 9 17.74 4.59 -10.54
N ILE A 10 18.13 3.41 -10.08
CA ILE A 10 18.68 2.36 -10.96
C ILE A 10 17.62 1.28 -11.11
N TYR A 11 17.04 1.19 -12.30
CA TYR A 11 16.05 0.17 -12.62
C TYR A 11 16.72 -1.03 -13.30
N TYR A 12 16.26 -2.24 -12.98
CA TYR A 12 16.74 -3.45 -13.62
C TYR A 12 15.69 -3.96 -14.62
N ASP A 13 15.97 -3.76 -15.90
CA ASP A 13 15.06 -4.11 -17.01
C ASP A 13 15.24 -5.59 -17.46
N GLY A 14 15.54 -6.49 -16.52
CA GLY A 14 15.78 -7.91 -16.79
C GLY A 14 17.10 -8.25 -17.52
N ARG A 15 17.81 -7.27 -18.08
CA ARG A 15 19.13 -7.46 -18.74
C ARG A 15 20.19 -6.52 -18.23
N PHE A 16 19.85 -5.25 -18.05
CA PHE A 16 20.79 -4.21 -17.65
C PHE A 16 20.23 -3.35 -16.53
N ARG A 17 21.13 -2.79 -15.73
CA ARG A 17 20.83 -1.75 -14.75
C ARG A 17 20.87 -0.40 -15.47
N VAL A 18 19.70 0.19 -15.69
CA VAL A 18 19.55 1.47 -16.38
C VAL A 18 19.36 2.56 -15.31
N PRO A 19 20.26 3.55 -15.23
CA PRO A 19 20.09 4.68 -14.34
C PRO A 19 19.11 5.69 -14.93
N TYR A 20 18.04 6.00 -14.19
CA TYR A 20 17.04 7.03 -14.46
C TYR A 20 17.29 8.24 -13.57
N LYS A 21 17.42 9.43 -14.17
CA LYS A 21 17.63 10.70 -13.47
C LYS A 21 16.31 11.42 -13.21
N ALA A 22 16.34 12.38 -12.28
CA ALA A 22 15.25 13.32 -12.08
C ALA A 22 14.79 13.97 -13.40
N GLY A 23 13.51 13.87 -13.72
CA GLY A 23 12.86 14.28 -14.95
C GLY A 23 12.53 13.13 -15.90
N GLU A 24 13.18 11.97 -15.77
CA GLU A 24 12.97 10.80 -16.63
C GLU A 24 11.78 9.96 -16.15
N THR A 25 10.98 9.48 -17.12
CA THR A 25 9.82 8.62 -16.88
C THR A 25 10.25 7.17 -16.96
N LEU A 26 9.72 6.35 -16.06
CA LEU A 26 10.03 4.95 -15.88
C LEU A 26 8.73 4.17 -15.67
N GLU A 27 8.57 3.10 -16.45
CA GLU A 27 7.52 2.11 -16.24
C GLU A 27 8.08 0.98 -15.38
N CYS A 28 7.45 0.71 -14.25
CA CYS A 28 7.82 -0.31 -13.27
C CYS A 28 6.61 -1.11 -12.84
N ASP A 29 6.85 -2.18 -12.08
CA ASP A 29 5.79 -2.87 -11.37
C ASP A 29 5.04 -1.90 -10.42
N PRO A 30 3.71 -2.01 -10.30
CA PRO A 30 2.90 -1.08 -9.51
C PRO A 30 3.27 -1.04 -8.02
N ASP A 31 3.73 -2.14 -7.44
CA ASP A 31 4.27 -2.18 -6.07
C ASP A 31 5.55 -1.35 -5.93
N LEU A 32 6.41 -1.37 -6.95
CA LEU A 32 7.64 -0.59 -6.97
C LEU A 32 7.34 0.89 -7.21
N GLU A 33 6.37 1.20 -8.09
CA GLU A 33 5.89 2.55 -8.32
C GLU A 33 5.39 3.19 -7.00
N ARG A 34 4.52 2.49 -6.26
CA ARG A 34 4.05 2.95 -4.93
C ARG A 34 5.18 3.16 -3.95
N ARG A 35 6.13 2.22 -3.88
CA ARG A 35 7.30 2.36 -3.00
C ARG A 35 8.15 3.59 -3.35
N LEU A 36 8.38 3.83 -4.64
CA LEU A 36 9.17 4.97 -5.12
C LEU A 36 8.53 6.33 -4.82
N VAL A 37 7.19 6.37 -4.84
CA VAL A 37 6.40 7.57 -4.59
C VAL A 37 6.16 7.79 -3.10
N GLU A 38 5.69 6.77 -2.39
CA GLU A 38 5.23 6.87 -0.99
C GLU A 38 6.37 6.72 0.02
N VAL A 39 7.26 5.74 -0.19
CA VAL A 39 8.32 5.39 0.77
C VAL A 39 9.59 6.19 0.47
N ASP A 40 10.11 6.05 -0.73
CA ASP A 40 11.39 6.66 -1.12
C ASP A 40 11.23 8.14 -1.49
N ARG A 41 10.01 8.56 -1.89
CA ARG A 41 9.66 9.93 -2.34
C ARG A 41 10.63 10.46 -3.40
N ILE A 42 11.09 9.58 -4.27
CA ILE A 42 12.00 9.89 -5.38
C ILE A 42 11.30 9.93 -6.72
N ALA A 43 10.04 9.47 -6.81
CA ALA A 43 9.25 9.50 -8.02
C ALA A 43 7.83 10.08 -7.78
N GLU A 44 7.16 10.49 -8.86
CA GLU A 44 5.76 10.93 -8.91
C GLU A 44 4.99 10.06 -9.92
N PHE A 45 3.71 9.75 -9.68
CA PHE A 45 2.87 9.06 -10.67
C PHE A 45 2.59 9.98 -11.86
N VAL A 46 2.80 9.48 -13.09
CA VAL A 46 2.65 10.27 -14.34
C VAL A 46 1.39 9.87 -15.12
N SER A 47 0.51 9.05 -14.54
CA SER A 47 -0.80 8.80 -15.15
C SER A 47 -1.69 10.01 -14.93
N ALA A 48 -2.33 10.47 -16.00
CA ALA A 48 -3.11 11.69 -16.06
C ALA A 48 -4.41 11.63 -15.25
N GLU A 49 -4.35 11.69 -13.92
CA GLU A 49 -5.48 12.09 -13.07
C GLU A 49 -4.99 12.97 -11.90
N PRO A 50 -5.77 14.00 -11.50
CA PRO A 50 -5.22 15.19 -10.88
C PRO A 50 -5.06 15.07 -9.37
N SER A 51 -3.92 15.59 -8.88
CA SER A 51 -3.76 16.27 -7.60
C SER A 51 -4.41 15.66 -6.36
N THR A 52 -3.57 15.14 -5.48
CA THR A 52 -3.54 15.69 -4.11
C THR A 52 -2.11 16.10 -3.77
N PRO A 53 -1.79 17.40 -3.80
CA PRO A 53 -0.59 17.88 -3.16
C PRO A 53 -0.87 17.90 -1.66
N SER A 54 -0.15 17.13 -0.86
CA SER A 54 0.18 17.62 0.49
C SER A 54 1.40 16.93 1.10
N THR A 55 2.38 17.80 1.26
CA THR A 55 3.56 17.72 2.11
C THR A 55 3.17 17.59 3.58
N THR A 56 4.12 17.11 4.41
CA THR A 56 4.18 17.28 5.87
C THR A 56 3.25 16.37 6.68
N THR A 57 3.81 15.45 7.48
CA THR A 57 4.23 15.64 8.89
C THR A 57 3.04 15.94 9.80
N ASP A 58 2.91 15.06 10.80
CA ASP A 58 2.18 15.19 12.06
C ASP A 58 0.68 15.48 12.05
N GLU A 59 0.00 14.54 12.70
CA GLU A 59 -1.00 14.78 13.74
C GLU A 59 -2.34 15.44 13.36
N VAL A 60 -3.39 14.67 13.68
CA VAL A 60 -4.72 15.09 14.13
C VAL A 60 -5.83 15.26 13.08
N GLU A 61 -6.88 14.47 13.36
CA GLU A 61 -8.29 14.64 12.96
C GLU A 61 -8.66 14.44 11.49
N GLU A 62 -9.14 13.23 11.18
CA GLU A 62 -10.49 13.13 10.64
C GLU A 62 -11.16 11.83 11.12
N ALA A 63 -12.19 12.01 11.93
CA ALA A 63 -13.20 11.01 12.25
C ALA A 63 -14.46 11.36 11.45
N PRO A 64 -15.46 10.48 11.36
CA PRO A 64 -15.43 9.12 10.86
C PRO A 64 -16.43 9.03 9.70
N GLU A 65 -15.98 8.96 8.45
CA GLU A 65 -16.88 8.52 7.38
C GLU A 65 -17.01 7.01 7.51
N GLN A 66 -18.14 6.61 8.11
CA GLN A 66 -18.75 5.29 7.96
C GLN A 66 -19.06 5.07 6.48
N VAL A 67 -18.03 4.85 5.68
CA VAL A 67 -18.16 4.00 4.51
C VAL A 67 -18.00 2.61 5.09
N GLU A 68 -19.03 1.80 4.98
CA GLU A 68 -18.91 0.34 5.06
C GLU A 68 -18.02 -0.11 3.87
N GLU A 69 -16.77 0.34 3.83
CA GLU A 69 -15.70 -0.36 3.15
C GLU A 69 -15.61 -1.66 3.92
N ALA A 70 -16.25 -2.69 3.35
CA ALA A 70 -16.01 -4.05 3.74
C ALA A 70 -14.49 -4.22 3.72
N ILE A 71 -13.88 -4.15 4.91
CA ILE A 71 -12.46 -4.38 5.09
C ILE A 71 -12.21 -5.69 4.35
N ASP A 72 -11.40 -5.65 3.30
CA ASP A 72 -11.12 -6.82 2.46
C ASP A 72 -10.22 -7.77 3.27
N LEU A 73 -10.85 -8.44 4.23
CA LEU A 73 -10.28 -9.48 5.07
C LEU A 73 -9.69 -10.61 4.20
N GLU A 74 -10.15 -10.73 2.95
CA GLU A 74 -9.64 -11.68 1.97
C GLU A 74 -8.27 -11.30 1.41
N ASP A 75 -7.93 -10.01 1.35
CA ASP A 75 -6.61 -9.52 0.96
C ASP A 75 -5.63 -9.44 2.14
N MET A 76 -6.14 -9.34 3.37
CA MET A 76 -5.31 -9.31 4.58
C MET A 76 -4.51 -10.61 4.79
N THR A 77 -3.29 -10.48 5.29
CA THR A 77 -2.47 -11.64 5.66
C THR A 77 -3.07 -12.35 6.87
N LYS A 78 -2.75 -13.64 7.04
CA LYS A 78 -3.23 -14.43 8.18
C LYS A 78 -2.87 -13.78 9.53
N ALA A 79 -1.70 -13.15 9.62
CA ALA A 79 -1.25 -12.48 10.83
C ALA A 79 -2.08 -11.22 11.13
N GLU A 80 -2.40 -10.43 10.10
CA GLU A 80 -3.24 -9.23 10.26
C GLU A 80 -4.69 -9.58 10.61
N LEU A 81 -5.22 -10.68 10.08
CA LEU A 81 -6.55 -11.18 10.45
C LEU A 81 -6.61 -11.64 11.91
N ILE A 82 -5.56 -12.28 12.41
CA ILE A 82 -5.47 -12.67 13.83
C ILE A 82 -5.39 -11.41 14.70
N ALA A 83 -4.57 -10.43 14.33
CA ALA A 83 -4.46 -9.16 15.05
C ALA A 83 -5.80 -8.39 15.04
N TYR A 84 -6.51 -8.39 13.91
CA TYR A 84 -7.83 -7.78 13.80
C TYR A 84 -8.86 -8.49 14.68
N ALA A 85 -8.86 -9.83 14.68
CA ALA A 85 -9.73 -10.62 15.54
C ALA A 85 -9.43 -10.37 17.03
N GLU A 86 -8.16 -10.37 17.44
CA GLU A 86 -7.75 -10.04 18.82
C GLU A 86 -8.18 -8.63 19.23
N ALA A 87 -8.03 -7.64 18.33
CA ALA A 87 -8.46 -6.27 18.55
C ALA A 87 -9.99 -6.15 18.73
N ASN A 88 -10.76 -7.02 18.08
CA ASN A 88 -12.22 -7.09 18.20
C ASN A 88 -12.70 -8.10 19.26
N GLY A 89 -11.79 -8.73 20.01
CA GLY A 89 -12.12 -9.72 21.05
C GLY A 89 -12.66 -11.05 20.49
N ILE A 90 -12.40 -11.34 19.22
CA ILE A 90 -12.83 -12.55 18.53
C ILE A 90 -11.73 -13.60 18.72
N GLU A 91 -12.02 -14.66 19.47
CA GLU A 91 -11.09 -15.77 19.66
C GLU A 91 -10.94 -16.57 18.36
N VAL A 92 -9.86 -16.29 17.62
CA VAL A 92 -9.48 -17.05 16.42
C VAL A 92 -8.20 -17.84 16.66
N GLU A 93 -8.19 -19.12 16.29
CA GLU A 93 -6.97 -19.90 16.39
C GLU A 93 -6.03 -19.58 15.24
N ALA A 94 -4.77 -19.26 15.56
CA ALA A 94 -3.71 -19.08 14.57
C ALA A 94 -3.46 -20.34 13.71
N LYS A 95 -4.00 -21.49 14.10
CA LYS A 95 -3.96 -22.75 13.34
C LYS A 95 -5.13 -22.93 12.37
N SER A 96 -6.23 -22.20 12.53
CA SER A 96 -7.40 -22.27 11.65
C SER A 96 -7.10 -21.78 10.24
N ARG A 97 -7.94 -22.17 9.28
CA ARG A 97 -7.77 -21.74 7.89
C ARG A 97 -8.06 -20.24 7.78
N LYS A 98 -7.36 -19.55 6.88
CA LYS A 98 -7.58 -18.11 6.62
C LYS A 98 -9.06 -17.82 6.38
N ALA A 99 -9.74 -18.65 5.59
CA ALA A 99 -11.18 -18.52 5.34
C ALA A 99 -12.06 -18.65 6.59
N GLU A 100 -11.70 -19.54 7.54
CA GLU A 100 -12.47 -19.72 8.78
C GLU A 100 -12.26 -18.54 9.74
N ILE A 101 -11.05 -17.98 9.77
CA ILE A 101 -10.74 -16.76 10.53
C ILE A 101 -11.52 -15.57 9.97
N ILE A 102 -11.54 -15.41 8.64
CA ILE A 102 -12.35 -14.37 7.97
C ILE A 102 -13.84 -14.55 8.26
N ALA A 103 -14.34 -15.79 8.18
CA ALA A 103 -15.74 -16.07 8.45
C ALA A 103 -16.11 -15.78 9.91
N ALA A 104 -15.24 -16.10 10.87
CA ALA A 104 -15.43 -15.77 12.27
C ALA A 104 -15.45 -14.25 12.50
N ILE A 105 -14.57 -13.51 11.83
CA ILE A 105 -14.53 -12.04 11.90
C ILE A 105 -15.79 -11.42 11.26
N LYS A 106 -16.24 -11.94 10.11
CA LYS A 106 -17.46 -11.46 9.41
C LYS A 106 -18.77 -11.86 10.11
N ALA A 107 -18.73 -12.83 11.02
CA ALA A 107 -19.91 -13.35 11.73
C ALA A 107 -20.20 -12.65 13.06
N VAL A 108 -19.33 -11.72 13.49
CA VAL A 108 -19.48 -10.86 14.67
C VAL A 108 -20.09 -9.53 14.24
#